data_AF-A0A3N6E617-F1
#
_entry.id   AF-A0A3N6E617-F1
#
_cell.length_a   1.000
_cell.length_b   1.000
_cell.length_c   1.000
_cell.angle_alpha   90.00
_cell.angle_beta   90.00
_cell.angle_gamma   90.00
#
_symmetry.space_group_name_H-M   'P 1'
#
loop_
_entity.id
_entity.type
_entity.pdbx_description
1 polymer ?
#
loop_
_entity_poly.entity_id
_entity_poly.type
_entity_poly.pdbx_seq_one_letter_code
_entity_poly.pdbx_strand_id
1 'polypeptide(L)'
;MKQLSQIFADIAIPMAPDKIRSVVIDPKTLAPKINNRTLKQLARSAGLVSVAHTAYHLMALEAARSMPLVLLPRFQWLDAPLDGLGGRLEGERLANAVLTVCAKNATSNSQIVLTTPQALPLSPQGLHATEHDSSRPLIPHARPESDGL
;
A
#
# COMPACT_ATOMS: atom_id res chain seq x y z
N MET A 1 -3.30 -11.48 17.64
CA MET A 1 -2.57 -12.11 16.49
C MET A 1 -3.47 -12.59 15.37
N LYS A 2 -4.56 -13.34 15.62
CA LYS A 2 -5.59 -13.61 14.58
C LYS A 2 -6.07 -12.32 13.88
N GLN A 3 -6.15 -11.23 14.65
CA GLN A 3 -6.51 -9.91 14.15
C GLN A 3 -5.49 -9.29 13.17
N LEU A 4 -4.17 -9.46 13.37
CA LEU A 4 -3.17 -8.94 12.42
C LEU A 4 -3.21 -9.69 11.09
N SER A 5 -3.33 -11.02 11.14
CA SER A 5 -3.51 -11.82 9.92
C SER A 5 -4.81 -11.47 9.20
N GLN A 6 -5.88 -11.13 9.92
CA GLN A 6 -7.13 -10.68 9.31
C GLN A 6 -6.96 -9.32 8.63
N ILE A 7 -6.42 -8.30 9.33
CA ILE A 7 -6.14 -6.99 8.75
C ILE A 7 -5.24 -7.14 7.51
N PHE A 8 -4.21 -7.98 7.58
CA PHE A 8 -3.33 -8.24 6.44
C PHE A 8 -4.07 -8.90 5.28
N ALA A 9 -5.01 -9.81 5.53
CA ALA A 9 -5.84 -10.43 4.50
C ALA A 9 -6.77 -9.43 3.81
N ASP A 10 -7.43 -8.59 4.61
CA ASP A 10 -8.36 -7.56 4.14
C ASP A 10 -7.65 -6.52 3.24
N ILE A 11 -6.34 -6.35 3.41
CA ILE A 11 -5.51 -5.44 2.62
C ILE A 11 -4.85 -6.16 1.44
N ALA A 12 -4.17 -7.27 1.66
CA ALA A 12 -3.31 -7.91 0.66
C ALA A 12 -4.11 -8.64 -0.43
N ILE A 13 -5.18 -9.36 -0.07
CA ILE A 13 -5.97 -10.14 -1.05
C ILE A 13 -6.54 -9.23 -2.13
N PRO A 14 -7.18 -8.08 -1.81
CA PRO A 14 -7.69 -7.16 -2.83
C PRO A 14 -6.63 -6.56 -3.76
N MET A 15 -5.35 -6.49 -3.35
CA MET A 15 -4.28 -5.98 -4.22
C MET A 15 -3.93 -6.94 -5.36
N ALA A 16 -4.16 -8.24 -5.20
CA ALA A 16 -3.90 -9.24 -6.23
C ALA A 16 -4.82 -10.48 -6.09
N PRO A 17 -6.13 -10.32 -6.30
CA PRO A 17 -7.14 -11.32 -5.93
C PRO A 17 -6.96 -12.66 -6.64
N ASP A 18 -6.49 -12.64 -7.89
CA ASP A 18 -6.26 -13.88 -8.66
C ASP A 18 -4.97 -14.60 -8.28
N LYS A 19 -4.04 -13.91 -7.60
CA LYS A 19 -2.71 -14.42 -7.26
C LYS A 19 -2.59 -14.81 -5.80
N ILE A 20 -3.39 -14.21 -4.91
CA ILE A 20 -3.32 -14.39 -3.46
C ILE A 20 -4.55 -15.16 -2.99
N ARG A 21 -4.34 -16.40 -2.55
CA ARG A 21 -5.38 -17.28 -2.01
C ARG A 21 -5.39 -17.35 -0.50
N SER A 22 -4.22 -17.19 0.12
CA SER A 22 -4.09 -17.17 1.57
C SER A 22 -2.99 -16.24 2.00
N VAL A 23 -3.18 -15.60 3.15
CA VAL A 23 -2.15 -14.81 3.80
C VAL A 23 -2.16 -15.02 5.29
N VAL A 24 -1.01 -14.83 5.93
CA VAL A 24 -0.90 -14.90 7.39
C VAL A 24 0.30 -14.07 7.84
N ILE A 25 0.18 -13.44 9.01
CA ILE A 25 1.34 -12.90 9.74
C ILE A 25 1.85 -13.99 10.67
N ASP A 26 3.12 -14.36 10.51
CA ASP A 26 3.74 -15.33 11.40
C ASP A 26 3.76 -14.79 12.84
N PRO A 27 3.17 -15.50 13.81
CA PRO A 27 3.04 -14.97 15.16
C PRO A 27 4.37 -14.81 15.90
N LYS A 28 5.41 -15.55 15.50
CA LYS A 28 6.71 -15.53 16.17
C LYS A 28 7.61 -14.45 15.60
N THR A 29 7.57 -14.26 14.29
CA THR A 29 8.49 -13.33 13.59
C THR A 29 7.82 -12.05 13.12
N LEU A 30 6.48 -11.98 13.19
CA LEU A 30 5.65 -10.92 12.62
C LEU A 30 5.86 -10.74 11.10
N ALA A 31 6.47 -11.72 10.43
CA ALA A 31 6.73 -11.66 9.00
C ALA A 31 5.49 -12.11 8.20
N PRO A 32 5.16 -11.44 7.09
CA PRO A 32 4.06 -11.84 6.24
C PRO A 32 4.40 -13.11 5.45
N LYS A 33 3.38 -13.94 5.24
CA LYS A 33 3.39 -15.08 4.32
C LYS A 33 2.22 -14.96 3.35
N ILE A 34 2.47 -15.23 2.07
CA ILE A 34 1.47 -15.26 1.00
C ILE A 34 1.48 -16.64 0.36
N ASN A 35 0.33 -17.28 0.24
CA ASN A 35 0.17 -18.65 -0.25
C ASN A 35 1.14 -19.62 0.45
N ASN A 36 1.24 -19.51 1.78
CA ASN A 36 2.16 -20.26 2.64
C ASN A 36 3.66 -20.09 2.30
N ARG A 37 4.04 -19.04 1.55
CA ARG A 37 5.43 -18.71 1.22
C ARG A 37 5.86 -17.46 1.97
N THR A 38 7.04 -17.53 2.57
CA THR A 38 7.75 -16.38 3.13
C THR A 38 8.17 -15.40 2.03
N LEU A 39 8.48 -14.15 2.38
CA LEU A 39 9.02 -13.15 1.45
C LEU A 39 10.25 -13.66 0.67
N LYS A 40 11.18 -14.35 1.36
CA LYS A 40 12.36 -14.94 0.72
C LYS A 40 11.99 -15.98 -0.36
N GLN A 41 10.94 -16.76 -0.12
CA GLN A 41 10.43 -17.73 -1.10
C GLN A 41 9.61 -17.07 -2.23
N LEU A 42 9.02 -15.90 -1.97
CA LEU A 42 8.32 -15.09 -2.97
C LEU A 42 9.25 -14.33 -3.90
N ALA A 43 10.56 -14.22 -3.59
CA ALA A 43 11.55 -13.46 -4.38
C ALA A 43 11.61 -13.81 -5.88
N ARG A 44 11.05 -14.96 -6.30
CA ARG A 44 10.86 -15.31 -7.72
C ARG A 44 9.76 -14.50 -8.42
N SER A 45 8.99 -13.71 -7.68
CA SER A 45 7.92 -12.84 -8.17
C SER A 45 8.05 -11.47 -7.49
N ALA A 46 8.76 -10.56 -8.16
CA ALA A 46 8.99 -9.19 -7.67
C ALA A 46 7.68 -8.50 -7.28
N GLY A 47 6.64 -8.60 -8.12
CA GLY A 47 5.34 -7.99 -7.84
C GLY A 47 4.65 -8.52 -6.57
N LEU A 48 4.72 -9.82 -6.27
CA LEU A 48 4.16 -10.34 -5.02
C LEU A 48 4.96 -9.90 -3.79
N VAL A 49 6.26 -9.65 -3.93
CA VAL A 49 7.07 -9.05 -2.86
C VAL A 49 6.64 -7.60 -2.62
N SER A 50 6.48 -6.80 -3.67
CA SER A 50 6.00 -5.41 -3.57
C SER A 50 4.61 -5.31 -2.94
N VAL A 51 3.67 -6.19 -3.36
CA VAL A 51 2.33 -6.30 -2.74
C VAL A 51 2.45 -6.66 -1.26
N ALA A 52 3.28 -7.65 -0.91
CA ALA A 52 3.44 -8.07 0.47
C ALA A 52 3.99 -6.95 1.37
N HIS A 53 5.01 -6.22 0.90
CA HIS A 53 5.58 -5.09 1.64
C HIS A 53 4.58 -3.94 1.79
N THR A 54 3.91 -3.56 0.71
CA THR A 54 2.89 -2.51 0.72
C THR A 54 1.76 -2.85 1.68
N ALA A 55 1.20 -4.06 1.56
CA ALA A 55 0.14 -4.52 2.44
C ALA A 55 0.58 -4.64 3.91
N TYR A 56 1.83 -5.03 4.17
CA TYR A 56 2.35 -5.12 5.53
C TYR A 56 2.45 -3.74 6.18
N HIS A 57 2.90 -2.73 5.42
CA HIS A 57 2.96 -1.36 5.90
C HIS A 57 1.57 -0.81 6.23
N LEU A 58 0.60 -1.00 5.33
CA LEU A 58 -0.78 -0.57 5.56
C LEU A 58 -1.43 -1.33 6.72
N MET A 59 -1.14 -2.63 6.89
CA MET A 59 -1.61 -3.40 8.04
C MET A 59 -1.05 -2.85 9.35
N ALA A 60 0.24 -2.49 9.39
CA ALA A 60 0.84 -1.89 10.58
C ALA A 60 0.19 -0.54 10.92
N LEU A 61 -0.08 0.29 9.91
CA LEU A 61 -0.82 1.54 10.06
C LEU A 61 -2.23 1.31 10.62
N GLU A 62 -2.97 0.37 10.04
CA GLU A 62 -4.34 0.06 10.46
C GLU A 62 -4.38 -0.53 11.88
N ALA A 63 -3.44 -1.42 12.20
CA ALA A 63 -3.29 -1.92 13.56
C ALA A 63 -2.97 -0.79 14.55
N ALA A 64 -2.07 0.12 14.19
CA ALA A 64 -1.71 1.26 15.02
C ALA A 64 -2.88 2.23 15.27
N ARG A 65 -3.83 2.38 14.33
CA ARG A 65 -5.04 3.20 14.52
C ARG A 65 -5.92 2.70 15.66
N SER A 66 -5.90 1.39 15.93
CA SER A 66 -6.66 0.81 17.02
C SER A 66 -6.00 0.97 18.40
N MET A 67 -4.81 1.57 18.47
CA MET A 67 -4.03 1.70 19.71
C MET A 67 -4.18 3.12 20.30
N PRO A 68 -4.74 3.28 21.52
CA PRO A 68 -5.08 4.60 22.08
C PRO A 68 -3.89 5.55 22.29
N LEU A 69 -2.68 5.01 22.45
CA LEU A 69 -1.48 5.77 22.80
C LEU A 69 -0.50 5.95 21.64
N VAL A 70 -0.83 5.43 20.45
CA VAL A 70 0.07 5.54 19.29
C VAL A 70 -0.20 6.83 18.54
N LEU A 71 0.84 7.65 18.41
CA LEU A 71 0.82 8.80 17.50
C LEU A 71 1.05 8.29 16.08
N LEU A 72 0.04 8.46 15.22
CA LEU A 72 0.15 8.07 13.83
C LEU A 72 0.92 9.12 13.02
N PRO A 73 1.75 8.69 12.07
CA PRO A 73 2.39 9.61 11.16
C PRO A 73 1.33 10.32 10.30
N ARG A 74 1.38 11.66 10.26
CA ARG A 74 0.55 12.48 9.36
C ARG A 74 0.93 12.27 7.89
N PHE A 75 2.13 11.75 7.64
CA PHE A 75 2.71 11.57 6.33
C PHE A 75 3.44 10.24 6.27
N GLN A 76 3.14 9.44 5.25
CA GLN A 76 3.82 8.18 4.96
C GLN A 76 4.26 8.17 3.52
N TRP A 77 5.44 7.61 3.28
CA TRP A 77 6.02 7.50 1.95
C TRP A 77 6.25 6.03 1.63
N LEU A 78 5.65 5.55 0.54
CA LEU A 78 5.90 4.24 -0.02
C LEU A 78 6.66 4.40 -1.32
N ASP A 79 7.90 3.92 -1.32
CA ASP A 79 8.74 3.97 -2.52
C ASP A 79 8.54 2.74 -3.40
N ALA A 80 8.32 3.00 -4.68
CA ALA A 80 8.13 2.01 -5.74
C ALA A 80 7.14 0.86 -5.41
N PRO A 81 5.93 1.12 -4.87
CA PRO A 81 5.00 0.05 -4.47
C PRO A 81 4.45 -0.75 -5.66
N LEU A 82 4.63 -0.24 -6.88
CA LEU A 82 4.17 -0.85 -8.13
C LEU A 82 5.25 -1.68 -8.83
N ASP A 83 6.47 -1.73 -8.30
CA ASP A 83 7.58 -2.41 -8.96
C ASP A 83 7.39 -3.91 -9.07
N GLY A 84 7.73 -4.45 -10.24
CA GLY A 84 7.66 -5.87 -10.52
C GLY A 84 6.24 -6.43 -10.71
N LEU A 85 5.20 -5.59 -10.75
CA LEU A 85 3.81 -6.03 -11.02
C LEU A 85 3.60 -6.54 -12.46
N GLY A 86 4.56 -6.29 -13.36
CA GLY A 86 4.50 -6.66 -14.77
C GLY A 86 4.02 -5.50 -15.64
N GLY A 87 3.96 -5.74 -16.95
CA GLY A 87 3.47 -4.75 -17.93
C GLY A 87 2.13 -5.13 -18.54
N ARG A 88 1.64 -4.29 -19.46
CA ARG A 88 0.37 -4.48 -20.19
C ARG A 88 -0.83 -4.51 -19.24
N LEU A 89 -1.96 -5.02 -19.74
CA LEU A 89 -3.25 -5.07 -19.04
C LEU A 89 -3.19 -5.74 -17.67
N GLU A 90 -2.38 -6.80 -17.50
CA GLU A 90 -2.26 -7.46 -16.21
C GLU A 90 -1.57 -6.56 -15.17
N GLY A 91 -0.44 -5.95 -15.54
CA GLY A 91 0.28 -5.01 -14.69
C GLY A 91 -0.57 -3.80 -14.32
N GLU A 92 -1.27 -3.21 -15.30
CA GLU A 92 -2.19 -2.09 -15.08
C GLU A 92 -3.32 -2.45 -14.10
N ARG A 93 -3.90 -3.64 -14.24
CA ARG A 93 -4.96 -4.11 -13.33
C ARG A 93 -4.45 -4.29 -11.90
N LEU A 94 -3.26 -4.86 -11.73
CA LEU A 94 -2.64 -5.02 -10.41
C LEU A 94 -2.26 -3.67 -9.81
N ALA A 95 -1.70 -2.76 -10.62
CA ALA A 95 -1.38 -1.40 -10.18
C ALA A 95 -2.64 -0.67 -9.72
N ASN A 96 -3.72 -0.73 -10.49
CA ASN A 96 -5.02 -0.17 -10.10
C ASN A 96 -5.55 -0.74 -8.78
N ALA A 97 -5.42 -2.06 -8.58
CA ALA A 97 -5.83 -2.71 -7.34
C ALA A 97 -5.02 -2.23 -6.14
N VAL A 98 -3.68 -2.17 -6.27
CA VAL A 98 -2.78 -1.64 -5.23
C VAL A 98 -3.12 -0.19 -4.90
N LEU A 99 -3.25 0.67 -5.92
CA LEU A 99 -3.57 2.07 -5.76
C LEU A 99 -4.94 2.29 -5.09
N THR A 100 -5.95 1.49 -5.46
CA THR A 100 -7.28 1.53 -4.84
C THR A 100 -7.24 1.17 -3.36
N VAL A 101 -6.47 0.13 -2.99
CA VAL A 101 -6.30 -0.25 -1.58
C VAL A 101 -5.55 0.83 -0.81
N CYS A 102 -4.51 1.44 -1.40
CA CYS A 102 -3.78 2.55 -0.78
C CYS A 102 -4.71 3.75 -0.53
N ALA A 103 -5.51 4.14 -1.53
CA ALA A 103 -6.47 5.25 -1.40
C ALA A 103 -7.51 5.01 -0.29
N LYS A 104 -8.04 3.77 -0.18
CA LYS A 104 -8.97 3.38 0.90
C LYS A 104 -8.33 3.42 2.29
N ASN A 105 -7.01 3.22 2.37
CA ASN A 105 -6.28 3.26 3.63
C ASN A 105 -5.78 4.67 3.98
N ALA A 106 -5.81 5.64 3.06
CA ALA A 106 -5.59 7.03 3.40
C ALA A 106 -6.78 7.56 4.22
N THR A 107 -6.52 8.38 5.25
CA THR A 107 -7.57 8.98 6.08
C THR A 107 -7.50 10.49 5.99
N SER A 108 -8.57 11.18 6.40
CA SER A 108 -8.59 12.65 6.47
C SER A 108 -7.43 13.25 7.27
N ASN A 109 -6.82 12.47 8.18
CA ASN A 109 -5.73 12.90 9.04
C ASN A 109 -4.33 12.40 8.65
N SER A 110 -4.20 11.58 7.59
CA SER A 110 -2.91 11.03 7.15
C SER A 110 -2.80 10.96 5.63
N GLN A 111 -1.67 11.42 5.10
CA GLN A 111 -1.34 11.31 3.68
C GLN A 111 -0.44 10.10 3.44
N ILE A 112 -0.73 9.37 2.36
CA ILE A 112 0.13 8.30 1.83
C ILE A 112 0.63 8.79 0.47
N VAL A 113 1.93 9.06 0.39
CA VAL A 113 2.62 9.41 -0.86
C VAL A 113 3.23 8.16 -1.44
N LEU A 114 2.98 7.95 -2.73
CA LEU A 114 3.52 6.83 -3.50
C LEU A 114 4.46 7.42 -4.54
N THR A 115 5.73 7.01 -4.56
CA THR A 115 6.64 7.30 -5.66
C THR A 115 6.79 6.10 -6.55
N THR A 116 6.76 6.32 -7.86
CA THR A 116 6.93 5.24 -8.83
C THR A 116 7.55 5.81 -10.11
N PRO A 117 8.49 5.07 -10.74
CA PRO A 117 8.98 5.42 -12.07
C PRO A 117 8.00 5.01 -13.18
N GLN A 118 6.93 4.28 -12.84
CA GLN A 118 5.99 3.72 -13.81
C GLN A 118 4.88 4.73 -14.14
N ALA A 119 4.44 4.72 -15.40
CA ALA A 119 3.23 5.41 -15.80
C ALA A 119 2.05 4.89 -14.98
N LEU A 120 1.30 5.80 -14.34
CA LEU A 120 0.13 5.43 -13.58
C LEU A 120 -1.00 5.00 -14.52
N PRO A 121 -1.78 3.96 -14.16
CA PRO A 121 -3.00 3.65 -14.89
C PRO A 121 -3.98 4.83 -14.80
N LEU A 122 -4.93 4.90 -15.75
CA LEU A 122 -5.94 5.97 -15.82
C LEU A 122 -6.73 6.09 -14.51
N SER A 123 -6.31 7.05 -13.68
CA SER A 123 -6.83 7.55 -12.41
C SER A 123 -7.90 6.72 -11.67
N PRO A 124 -7.52 5.95 -10.65
CA PRO A 124 -8.44 5.53 -9.60
C PRO A 124 -8.96 6.76 -8.84
N GLN A 125 -10.25 6.75 -8.47
CA GLN A 125 -10.87 7.83 -7.68
C GLN A 125 -10.12 8.05 -6.36
N GLY A 126 -9.91 9.33 -5.99
CA GLY A 126 -9.27 9.70 -4.71
C GLY A 126 -7.74 9.73 -4.73
N LEU A 127 -7.11 9.65 -5.90
CA LEU A 127 -5.67 9.83 -6.07
C LEU A 127 -5.36 11.14 -6.79
N HIS A 128 -4.36 11.85 -6.28
CA HIS A 128 -3.75 12.97 -6.96
C HIS A 128 -2.37 12.54 -7.45
N ALA A 129 -2.17 12.60 -8.77
CA ALA A 129 -0.88 12.36 -9.39
C ALA A 129 -0.20 13.70 -9.65
N THR A 130 1.06 13.82 -9.25
CA THR A 130 1.92 14.95 -9.57
C THR A 130 3.16 14.40 -10.28
N GLU A 131 3.44 14.89 -11.48
CA GLU A 131 4.69 14.54 -12.16
C GLU A 131 5.89 15.08 -11.38
N HIS A 132 6.94 14.27 -11.25
CA HIS A 132 8.16 14.69 -10.57
C HIS A 132 8.92 15.71 -11.42
N ASP A 133 9.25 16.86 -10.83
CA ASP A 133 10.12 17.88 -11.40
C ASP A 133 11.31 18.10 -10.45
N SER A 134 12.51 17.71 -10.87
CA SER A 134 13.73 17.85 -10.06
C SER A 134 14.15 19.30 -9.81
N SER A 135 13.54 20.26 -10.51
CA SER A 135 13.78 21.70 -10.32
C SER A 135 12.86 22.35 -9.28
N ARG A 136 11.85 21.63 -8.78
CA ARG A 136 10.86 22.14 -7.82
C ARG A 136 10.71 21.21 -6.62
N PRO A 137 10.55 21.75 -5.41
CA PRO A 137 10.26 20.92 -4.25
C PRO A 137 8.89 20.25 -4.42
N LEU A 138 8.79 18.96 -4.09
CA LEU A 138 7.50 18.29 -3.93
C LEU A 138 6.84 18.85 -2.67
N ILE A 139 5.69 19.51 -2.84
CA ILE A 139 4.82 19.92 -1.74
C ILE A 139 3.68 18.92 -1.71
N PRO A 140 3.63 17.98 -0.74
CA PRO A 140 2.48 17.10 -0.56
C PRO A 140 1.22 17.95 -0.54
N HIS A 141 0.20 17.56 -1.29
CA HIS A 141 -1.00 18.38 -1.49
C HIS A 141 -1.46 18.97 -0.16
N ALA A 142 -1.33 20.29 -0.02
CA ALA A 142 -1.85 20.98 1.14
C ALA A 142 -3.35 20.65 1.21
N ARG A 143 -3.86 20.34 2.40
CA ARG A 143 -5.31 20.22 2.56
C ARG A 143 -5.92 21.53 2.04
N PRO A 144 -6.99 21.52 1.24
CA PRO A 144 -7.80 22.71 1.18
C PRO A 144 -8.15 23.06 2.62
N GLU A 145 -7.88 24.29 3.03
CA GLU A 145 -8.42 24.84 4.27
C GLU A 145 -9.93 24.91 4.10
N SER A 146 -10.62 23.78 4.22
CA SER A 146 -12.08 23.75 4.32
C SER A 146 -12.41 24.00 5.79
N ASP A 147 -12.70 25.26 6.04
CA ASP A 147 -13.43 25.89 7.14
C ASP A 147 -12.85 25.68 8.54
N GLY A 148 -12.01 26.65 8.91
CA GLY A 148 -11.85 27.01 10.31
C GLY A 148 -13.19 27.49 10.89
N LEU A 149 -13.51 26.93 12.06
CA LEU A 149 -14.60 27.27 12.99
C LEU A 149 -16.01 26.78 12.62
#